data_AF-A0A815Y6W1-F1
#
_entry.id   AF-A0A815Y6W1-F1
#
_cell.length_a   1.000
_cell.length_b   1.000
_cell.length_c   1.000
_cell.angle_alpha   90.00
_cell.angle_beta   90.00
_cell.angle_gamma   90.00
#
_symmetry.space_group_name_H-M   'P 1'
#
loop_
_entity.id
_entity.type
_entity.pdbx_description
1 polymer ?
#
loop_
_entity_poly.entity_id
_entity_poly.type
_entity_poly.pdbx_seq_one_letter_code
_entity_poly.pdbx_strand_id
1 'polypeptide(L)'
;MALPLHSTLTVSCEESEEQSGPTIVHSTGVGGYKVQPEIIALLQKSCSNDKLCDHEKGVQCTDSAAHIIETFERAGFTVTTSSTAGSRKMWFLTKTSEGGAE
;
A
#
# COMPACT_ATOMS: atom_id res chain seq x y z
N MET A 1 -1.08 22.13 -25.07
CA MET A 1 -1.32 20.69 -24.86
C MET A 1 -0.74 20.35 -23.50
N ALA A 2 -1.58 20.20 -22.47
CA ALA A 2 -1.11 19.78 -21.14
C ALA A 2 -0.82 18.27 -21.22
N LEU A 3 0.42 17.88 -20.94
CA LEU A 3 0.73 16.46 -20.72
C LEU A 3 -0.07 16.04 -19.49
N PRO A 4 -0.86 14.96 -19.55
CA PRO A 4 -1.51 14.47 -18.36
C PRO A 4 -0.40 14.04 -17.39
N LEU A 5 -0.29 14.75 -16.27
CA LEU A 5 0.58 14.38 -15.16
C LEU A 5 -0.07 13.18 -14.48
N HIS A 6 0.08 12.00 -15.08
CA HIS A 6 -0.31 10.75 -14.44
C HIS A 6 0.56 10.59 -13.20
N SER A 7 -0.05 10.76 -12.03
CA SER A 7 0.60 10.42 -10.78
C SER A 7 0.36 8.94 -10.54
N THR A 8 1.39 8.14 -10.81
CA THR A 8 1.37 6.70 -10.56
C THR A 8 1.83 6.45 -9.14
N LEU A 9 0.95 5.85 -8.35
CA LEU A 9 1.11 5.61 -6.94
C LEU A 9 1.28 4.11 -6.72
N THR A 10 2.49 3.66 -6.41
CA THR A 10 2.76 2.23 -6.17
C THR A 10 2.83 1.95 -4.67
N VAL A 11 2.16 0.89 -4.24
CA VAL A 11 2.08 0.41 -2.86
C VAL A 11 2.50 -1.05 -2.86
N SER A 12 3.37 -1.45 -1.94
CA SER A 12 3.75 -2.85 -1.74
C SER A 12 3.25 -3.33 -0.40
N CYS A 13 2.41 -4.36 -0.37
CA CYS A 13 2.01 -5.04 0.86
C CYS A 13 2.86 -6.29 1.02
N GLU A 14 3.47 -6.52 2.18
CA GLU A 14 4.26 -7.69 2.53
C GLU A 14 3.59 -8.44 3.69
N GLU A 15 3.33 -9.73 3.50
CA GLU A 15 2.85 -10.64 4.53
C GLU A 15 3.87 -11.76 4.72
N SER A 16 4.16 -12.12 5.97
CA SER A 16 5.00 -13.28 6.29
C SER A 16 4.11 -14.51 6.49
N GLU A 17 4.40 -15.60 5.78
CA GLU A 17 3.68 -16.88 5.81
C GLU A 17 3.99 -17.67 7.10
N GLU A 18 5.11 -17.38 7.77
CA GLU A 18 5.62 -18.15 8.92
C GLU A 18 4.90 -17.87 10.25
N GLN A 19 4.11 -16.80 10.30
CA GLN A 19 3.27 -16.44 11.43
C GLN A 19 2.03 -15.75 10.87
N SER A 20 0.85 -16.00 11.44
CA SER A 20 -0.36 -15.19 11.18
C SER A 20 -0.13 -13.80 11.77
N GLY A 21 0.77 -13.05 11.14
CA GLY A 21 1.44 -11.86 11.64
C GLY A 21 1.03 -10.61 10.87
N PRO A 22 1.52 -9.45 11.30
CA PRO A 22 1.10 -8.18 10.75
C PRO A 22 1.63 -7.96 9.33
N THR A 23 0.77 -7.48 8.44
CA THR A 23 1.12 -7.08 7.08
C THR A 23 1.83 -5.73 7.08
N ILE A 24 2.97 -5.64 6.40
CA ILE A 24 3.73 -4.40 6.27
C ILE A 24 3.42 -3.76 4.92
N VAL A 25 3.00 -2.50 4.92
CA VAL A 25 2.67 -1.73 3.73
C VAL A 25 3.73 -0.67 3.48
N HIS A 26 4.31 -0.70 2.29
CA HIS A 26 5.27 0.27 1.77
C HIS A 26 4.61 1.08 0.66
N SER A 27 4.98 2.35 0.46
CA SER A 27 4.57 3.08 -0.74
C SER A 27 5.77 3.73 -1.41
N THR A 28 5.87 3.57 -2.72
CA THR A 28 6.95 4.10 -3.55
C THR A 28 6.30 5.02 -4.56
N GLY A 29 6.37 6.34 -4.33
CA GLY A 29 5.69 7.30 -5.22
C GLY A 29 6.23 8.73 -5.23
N VAL A 30 7.05 9.11 -4.27
CA VAL A 30 7.65 10.46 -4.21
C VAL A 30 8.96 10.37 -3.44
N GLY A 31 10.02 11.01 -3.92
CA GLY A 31 11.39 10.88 -3.40
C GLY A 31 11.47 10.94 -1.87
N GLY A 32 11.58 9.77 -1.24
CA GLY A 32 11.60 9.60 0.21
C GLY A 32 10.91 8.30 0.59
N TYR A 33 11.55 7.49 1.42
CA TYR A 33 11.06 6.21 1.96
C TYR A 33 9.86 6.37 2.93
N LYS A 34 8.99 7.35 2.70
CA LYS A 34 7.83 7.65 3.54
C LYS A 34 6.58 7.15 2.85
N VAL A 35 5.76 6.40 3.60
CA VAL A 35 4.45 5.99 3.12
C VAL A 35 3.60 7.24 2.92
N GLN A 36 2.94 7.35 1.75
CA GLN A 36 2.13 8.52 1.46
C GLN A 36 0.98 8.63 2.47
N PRO A 37 0.65 9.84 2.95
CA PRO A 37 -0.37 10.03 3.97
C PRO A 37 -1.76 9.54 3.53
N GLU A 38 -2.07 9.54 2.22
CA GLU A 38 -3.29 8.93 1.69
C GLU A 38 -3.36 7.42 1.99
N ILE A 39 -2.24 6.71 1.86
CA ILE A 39 -2.14 5.27 2.14
C ILE A 39 -2.31 5.02 3.63
N ILE A 40 -1.66 5.84 4.46
CA ILE A 40 -1.82 5.78 5.92
C ILE A 40 -3.30 5.99 6.28
N ALA A 41 -3.95 7.03 5.76
CA ALA A 41 -5.34 7.33 6.04
C ALA A 41 -6.30 6.21 5.59
N LEU A 42 -6.06 5.60 4.42
CA LEU A 42 -6.81 4.44 3.94
C LEU A 42 -6.66 3.25 4.88
N LEU A 43 -5.44 2.96 5.31
CA LEU A 43 -5.15 1.90 6.27
C LEU A 43 -5.77 2.20 7.65
N GLN A 44 -5.73 3.44 8.15
CA GLN A 44 -6.39 3.81 9.41
C GLN A 44 -7.91 3.65 9.35
N LYS A 45 -8.49 3.89 8.18
CA LYS A 45 -9.94 3.78 7.98
C LYS A 45 -10.40 2.33 7.88
N SER A 46 -9.53 1.42 7.43
CA SER A 46 -9.91 0.05 7.10
C SER A 46 -9.30 -1.01 8.01
N CYS A 47 -8.01 -0.90 8.32
CA CYS A 47 -7.42 -1.70 9.39
C CYS A 47 -8.06 -1.25 10.71
N SER A 48 -8.59 -2.18 11.50
CA SER A 48 -9.09 -1.89 12.86
C SER A 48 -7.96 -1.61 13.86
N ASN A 49 -6.82 -1.13 13.35
CA ASN A 49 -5.59 -0.98 14.09
C ASN A 49 -5.49 0.46 14.59
N ASP A 50 -5.80 0.66 15.86
CA ASP A 50 -5.67 1.94 16.58
C ASP A 50 -4.22 2.48 16.53
N LYS A 51 -3.25 1.63 16.17
CA LYS A 51 -1.84 1.97 15.99
C LYS A 51 -1.29 1.41 14.69
N LEU A 52 -1.42 2.18 13.61
CA LEU A 52 -0.46 2.07 12.52
C LEU A 52 0.93 2.39 13.09
N CYS A 53 1.74 1.36 13.28
CA CYS A 53 3.12 1.55 13.69
C CYS A 53 3.91 2.03 12.47
N ASP A 54 4.40 3.26 12.55
CA ASP A 54 5.46 3.74 11.66
C ASP A 54 6.69 2.87 11.91
N HIS A 55 7.03 2.09 10.91
CA HIS A 55 8.20 1.24 10.86
C HIS A 55 9.22 1.92 9.95
N GLU A 56 10.52 1.73 10.18
CA GLU A 56 11.58 2.39 9.40
C GLU A 56 11.48 2.18 7.88
N LYS A 57 10.67 1.22 7.42
CA LYS A 57 10.43 0.88 6.01
C LYS A 57 8.98 1.04 5.54
N GLY A 58 8.04 1.38 6.42
CA GLY A 58 6.65 1.63 6.07
C GLY A 58 5.68 1.49 7.23
N VAL A 59 4.45 1.06 6.97
CA VAL A 59 3.40 0.98 7.99
C VAL A 59 2.98 -0.45 8.23
N GLN A 60 2.95 -0.87 9.48
CA GLN A 60 2.54 -2.21 9.88
C GLN A 60 1.03 -2.23 10.24
N CYS A 61 0.23 -3.05 9.53
CA CYS A 61 -1.15 -3.39 9.87
C CYS A 61 -1.24 -4.79 10.48
N THR A 62 -2.12 -4.97 11.46
CA THR A 62 -2.42 -6.30 12.04
C THR A 62 -3.36 -7.15 11.18
N ASP A 63 -4.05 -6.52 10.22
CA ASP A 63 -4.92 -7.20 9.27
C ASP A 63 -4.11 -8.05 8.27
N SER A 64 -4.75 -9.09 7.76
CA SER A 64 -4.19 -9.94 6.69
C SER A 64 -4.06 -9.16 5.39
N ALA A 65 -3.10 -9.53 4.55
CA ALA A 65 -2.86 -8.87 3.28
C ALA A 65 -4.11 -8.89 2.38
N ALA A 66 -4.92 -9.95 2.42
CA ALA A 66 -6.17 -10.02 1.66
C ALA A 66 -7.13 -8.86 1.99
N HIS A 67 -7.31 -8.53 3.28
CA HIS A 67 -8.21 -7.46 3.70
C HIS A 67 -7.66 -6.07 3.32
N ILE A 68 -6.35 -5.91 3.43
CA ILE A 68 -5.64 -4.69 3.04
C ILE A 68 -5.69 -4.48 1.52
N ILE A 69 -5.46 -5.53 0.74
CA ILE A 69 -5.58 -5.51 -0.73
C ILE A 69 -7.00 -5.13 -1.13
N GLU A 70 -8.02 -5.75 -0.55
CA GLU A 70 -9.42 -5.40 -0.83
C GLU A 70 -9.70 -3.92 -0.54
N THR A 71 -9.18 -3.39 0.57
CA THR A 71 -9.29 -1.97 0.92
C THR A 71 -8.70 -1.09 -0.17
N PHE A 72 -7.51 -1.42 -0.65
CA PHE A 72 -6.84 -0.67 -1.71
C PHE A 72 -7.57 -0.79 -3.04
N GLU A 73 -8.10 -1.97 -3.38
CA GLU A 73 -8.94 -2.16 -4.57
C GLU A 73 -10.18 -1.29 -4.53
N ARG A 74 -10.85 -1.21 -3.37
CA ARG A 74 -12.00 -0.33 -3.16
C ARG A 74 -11.63 1.15 -3.21
N ALA A 75 -10.39 1.50 -2.93
CA ALA A 75 -9.85 2.85 -3.06
C ALA A 75 -9.33 3.20 -4.47
N GLY A 76 -9.46 2.26 -5.43
CA GLY A 76 -9.08 2.42 -6.83
C GLY A 76 -7.64 2.04 -7.14
N PHE A 77 -6.95 1.32 -6.25
CA PHE A 77 -5.67 0.69 -6.57
C PHE A 77 -5.91 -0.65 -7.27
N THR A 78 -5.01 -1.03 -8.16
CA THR A 78 -5.11 -2.32 -8.86
C THR A 78 -3.87 -3.15 -8.54
N VAL A 79 -4.04 -4.43 -8.19
CA VAL A 79 -2.90 -5.34 -8.00
C VAL A 79 -2.20 -5.56 -9.34
N THR A 80 -0.99 -5.03 -9.47
CA THR A 80 -0.16 -5.11 -10.68
C THR A 80 0.68 -6.37 -10.71
N THR A 81 1.24 -6.78 -9.58
CA THR A 81 2.15 -7.92 -9.49
C THR A 81 2.14 -8.46 -8.06
N SER A 82 2.30 -9.78 -7.92
CA SER A 82 2.62 -10.41 -6.63
C SER A 82 3.92 -11.17 -6.76
N SER A 83 4.81 -11.03 -5.80
CA SER A 83 6.07 -11.75 -5.73
C SER A 83 6.15 -12.52 -4.42
N THR A 84 6.67 -13.73 -4.45
CA THR A 84 6.89 -14.53 -3.24
C THR A 84 8.39 -14.75 -3.09
N ALA A 85 8.96 -14.28 -1.98
CA ALA A 85 10.38 -14.38 -1.68
C ALA A 85 10.58 -15.13 -0.37
N GLY A 86 10.88 -16.43 -0.45
CA GLY A 86 10.95 -17.31 0.72
C GLY A 86 9.59 -17.43 1.40
N SER A 87 9.55 -17.25 2.73
CA SER A 87 8.32 -17.24 3.54
C SER A 87 7.55 -15.91 3.47
N ARG A 88 7.82 -15.03 2.49
CA ARG A 88 7.17 -13.70 2.40
C ARG A 88 6.44 -13.54 1.08
N LYS A 89 5.19 -13.12 1.14
CA LYS A 89 4.39 -12.73 -0.02
C LYS A 89 4.31 -11.22 -0.10
N MET A 90 4.63 -10.67 -1.25
CA MET A 90 4.56 -9.25 -1.56
C MET A 90 3.55 -9.01 -2.68
N TRP A 91 2.68 -8.03 -2.52
CA TRP A 91 1.73 -7.57 -3.53
C TRP A 91 1.99 -6.11 -3.85
N PHE A 92 2.17 -5.81 -5.13
CA PHE A 92 2.41 -4.48 -5.65
C PHE A 92 1.12 -3.97 -6.27
N LEU A 93 0.48 -3.01 -5.61
CA LEU A 93 -0.72 -2.33 -6.07
C LEU A 93 -0.35 -0.97 -6.65
N THR A 94 -0.97 -0.62 -7.77
CA THR A 94 -0.75 0.65 -8.43
C THR A 94 -2.07 1.37 -8.62
N LYS A 95 -2.12 2.64 -8.23
CA LYS A 95 -3.23 3.54 -8.56
C LYS A 95 -2.72 4.61 -9.50
N THR A 96 -3.36 4.72 -10.64
CA THR A 96 -3.10 5.80 -11.60
C THR A 96 -4.15 6.85 -11.36
N SER A 97 -3.80 7.93 -10.66
CA SER A 97 -4.67 9.09 -10.54
C SER A 97 -4.44 9.96 -11.76
N GLU A 98 -5.50 10.21 -12.54
CA GLU A 98 -5.50 11.30 -13.51
C GLU A 98 -5.41 12.60 -12.70
N GLY A 99 -4.22 13.21 -12.68
CA GLY A 99 -4.02 14.52 -12.08
C GLY A 99 -4.87 15.53 -12.84
N GLY A 100 -6.05 15.84 -12.31
CA GLY A 100 -6.83 16.99 -12.72
C GLY A 100 -6.00 18.23 -12.43
N ALA A 101 -5.52 18.88 -13.48
CA ALA A 101 -5.08 20.25 -13.40
C ALA A 101 -6.31 21.10 -13.03
N GLU A 102 -6.38 21.54 -11.79
CA GLU A 102 -7.19 22.71 -11.41
C GLU A 102 -6.43 24.00 -11.67
#